data_AF-A0A7S8F5D5-F1
#
_entry.id   AF-A0A7S8F5D5-F1
#
_cell.length_a   1.000
_cell.length_b   1.000
_cell.length_c   1.000
_cell.angle_alpha   90.00
_cell.angle_beta   90.00
_cell.angle_gamma   90.00
#
_symmetry.space_group_name_H-M   'P 1'
#
loop_
_entity.id
_entity.type
_entity.pdbx_description
1 polymer ?
#
loop_
_entity_poly.entity_id
_entity_poly.type
_entity_poly.pdbx_seq_one_letter_code
_entity_poly.pdbx_strand_id
1 'polypeptide(L)' 'MSQTYDFYAARASDAAKEAKEALLDNVRERALRSEATFRGLAEQARKVAADREKLQRERREKAEREEISSLTL' A
#
# COMPACT_ATOMS: atom_id res chain seq x y z
N MET A 1 -7.73 -7.97 -9.38
CA MET A 1 -7.40 -6.52 -9.54
C MET A 1 -6.97 -5.99 -8.18
N SER A 2 -5.72 -5.56 -8.01
CA SER A 2 -5.26 -4.91 -6.76
C SER A 2 -5.36 -3.39 -6.92
N GLN A 3 -6.00 -2.70 -5.98
CA GLN A 3 -6.10 -1.24 -5.99
C GLN A 3 -4.88 -0.57 -5.32
N THR A 4 -4.81 0.76 -5.38
CA THR A 4 -3.72 1.55 -4.79
C THR A 4 -3.82 1.65 -3.26
N TYR A 5 -2.71 2.05 -2.62
CA TYR A 5 -2.69 2.39 -1.20
C TYR A 5 -3.79 3.39 -0.84
N ASP A 6 -3.91 4.49 -1.58
CA ASP A 6 -4.85 5.57 -1.28
C ASP A 6 -6.31 5.11 -1.30
N PHE A 7 -6.65 4.19 -2.21
CA PHE A 7 -7.99 3.62 -2.29
C PHE A 7 -8.34 2.84 -1.00
N TYR A 8 -7.44 1.96 -0.57
CA TYR A 8 -7.67 1.17 0.65
C TYR A 8 -7.58 2.03 1.91
N ALA A 9 -6.69 3.03 1.94
CA ALA A 9 -6.57 3.96 3.05
C ALA A 9 -7.84 4.80 3.22
N ALA A 10 -8.43 5.30 2.14
CA ALA A 10 -9.71 6.02 2.19
C ALA A 10 -10.83 5.12 2.74
N ARG A 11 -10.95 3.89 2.25
CA ARG A 11 -11.93 2.92 2.74
C ARG A 11 -11.75 2.56 4.22
N ALA A 12 -10.50 2.43 4.67
CA ALA A 12 -10.21 2.23 6.09
C ALA A 12 -10.65 3.43 6.92
N SER A 13 -10.40 4.66 6.45
CA SER A 13 -10.84 5.88 7.14
C SER A 13 -12.37 5.99 7.19
N ASP A 14 -13.07 5.61 6.13
CA ASP A 14 -14.55 5.67 6.11
C ASP A 14 -15.15 4.64 7.08
N ALA A 15 -14.60 3.42 7.12
CA ALA A 15 -15.01 2.40 8.08
C ALA A 15 -14.71 2.81 9.53
N ALA A 16 -13.58 3.48 9.78
CA ALA A 16 -13.25 4.02 11.10
C ALA A 16 -14.24 5.11 11.55
N LYS A 17 -14.70 5.97 10.61
CA LYS A 17 -15.75 6.97 10.90
C LYS A 17 -17.09 6.29 11.21
N GLU A 18 -17.49 5.29 10.42
CA GLU A 18 -18.70 4.50 10.67
C GLU A 18 -18.66 3.85 12.07
N ALA A 19 -17.53 3.26 12.46
CA ALA A 19 -17.36 2.70 13.79
C ALA A 19 -17.50 3.75 14.90
N LYS A 20 -16.96 4.95 14.67
CA LYS A 20 -17.04 6.06 15.64
C LYS A 20 -18.47 6.59 15.80
N GLU A 21 -19.24 6.62 14.73
CA GLU A 21 -20.62 7.12 14.71
C GLU A 21 -21.66 6.04 15.07
N ALA A 22 -21.25 4.77 15.14
CA ALA A 22 -22.13 3.65 15.42
C ALA A 22 -22.73 3.71 16.83
N LEU A 23 -24.06 3.79 16.87
CA LEU A 23 -24.86 3.73 18.10
C LEU A 23 -25.04 2.30 18.64
N LEU A 24 -24.96 1.30 17.76
CA LEU A 24 -25.09 -0.11 18.12
C LEU A 24 -23.74 -0.80 18.08
N ASP A 25 -23.45 -1.62 19.10
CA ASP A 25 -22.17 -2.30 19.23
C ASP A 25 -21.90 -3.27 18.06
N ASN A 26 -22.93 -3.97 17.58
CA ASN A 26 -22.80 -4.88 16.44
C ASN A 26 -22.41 -4.15 15.13
N VAL A 27 -22.88 -2.91 14.95
CA VAL A 27 -22.50 -2.05 13.81
C VAL A 27 -21.06 -1.58 14.00
N ARG A 28 -20.69 -1.14 15.21
CA ARG A 28 -19.32 -0.72 15.53
C ARG A 28 -18.33 -1.84 15.25
N GLU A 29 -18.58 -3.05 15.75
CA GLU A 29 -17.71 -4.20 15.57
C GLU A 29 -17.57 -4.59 14.09
N ARG A 30 -18.66 -4.56 13.33
CA ARG A 30 -18.63 -4.81 11.89
C ARG A 30 -17.74 -3.77 11.17
N ALA A 31 -17.93 -2.50 11.47
CA ALA A 31 -17.14 -1.42 10.89
C ALA A 31 -15.65 -1.54 11.24
N LEU A 32 -15.31 -1.88 12.49
CA LEU A 32 -13.93 -2.14 12.92
C LEU A 32 -13.28 -3.32 12.17
N ARG A 33 -14.03 -4.40 11.90
CA ARG A 33 -13.53 -5.52 11.08
C ARG A 33 -13.26 -5.09 9.63
N SER A 34 -14.13 -4.26 9.06
CA SER A 34 -13.91 -3.67 7.74
C SER A 34 -12.70 -2.75 7.71
N GLU A 35 -12.55 -1.87 8.71
CA GLU A 35 -11.37 -1.00 8.87
C GLU A 35 -10.08 -1.83 8.91
N ALA A 36 -10.02 -2.86 9.76
CA ALA A 36 -8.85 -3.73 9.88
C ALA A 36 -8.48 -4.40 8.54
N THR A 37 -9.49 -4.85 7.80
CA THR A 37 -9.29 -5.46 6.47
C THR A 37 -8.71 -4.45 5.48
N PHE A 38 -9.31 -3.26 5.38
CA PHE A 38 -8.83 -2.23 4.46
C PHE A 38 -7.45 -1.69 4.85
N ARG A 39 -7.15 -1.57 6.15
CA ARG A 39 -5.82 -1.17 6.61
C ARG A 39 -4.76 -2.20 6.22
N GLY A 40 -5.04 -3.49 6.40
CA GLY A 40 -4.14 -4.56 5.95
C GLY A 40 -3.88 -4.54 4.44
N LEU A 41 -4.93 -4.31 3.63
CA LEU A 41 -4.79 -4.17 2.18
C LEU A 41 -4.00 -2.92 1.78
N ALA A 42 -4.19 -1.79 2.48
CA ALA A 42 -3.41 -0.59 2.25
C ALA A 42 -1.92 -0.85 2.51
N GLU A 43 -1.58 -1.44 3.65
CA GLU A 43 -0.20 -1.79 3.98
C GLU A 43 0.43 -2.72 2.95
N GLN A 44 -0.31 -3.73 2.47
CA GLN A 44 0.15 -4.60 1.40
C GLN A 44 0.41 -3.83 0.10
N ALA A 45 -0.51 -2.95 -0.31
CA ALA A 45 -0.34 -2.13 -1.51
C ALA A 45 0.88 -1.20 -1.39
N ARG A 46 1.11 -0.64 -0.19
CA ARG A 46 2.29 0.19 0.10
C ARG A 46 3.59 -0.60 -0.01
N LYS A 47 3.64 -1.82 0.54
CA LYS A 47 4.81 -2.72 0.44
C LYS A 47 5.11 -3.05 -1.03
N VAL A 48 4.09 -3.45 -1.79
CA VAL A 48 4.25 -3.76 -3.22
C VAL A 48 4.76 -2.55 -4.02
N ALA A 49 4.26 -1.34 -3.73
CA ALA A 49 4.75 -0.12 -4.37
C ALA A 49 6.23 0.16 -4.03
N ALA A 50 6.61 0.02 -2.76
CA ALA A 50 7.99 0.20 -2.31
C ALA A 50 8.95 -0.84 -2.92
N ASP A 51 8.54 -2.10 -2.98
CA ASP A 51 9.35 -3.17 -3.57
C ASP A 51 9.57 -2.95 -5.07
N ARG A 52 8.53 -2.47 -5.77
CA ARG A 52 8.63 -2.08 -7.19
C ARG A 52 9.62 -0.94 -7.37
N GLU A 53 9.53 0.10 -6.55
CA GLU A 53 10.45 1.23 -6.63
C GLU A 53 11.90 0.80 -6.38
N LYS A 54 12.12 -0.03 -5.36
CA LYS A 54 13.44 -0.60 -5.05
C LYS A 54 14.00 -1.39 -6.23
N LEU A 55 13.21 -2.29 -6.82
CA LEU A 55 13.63 -3.07 -7.98
C LEU A 55 13.98 -2.18 -9.18
N GLN A 56 13.21 -1.11 -9.42
CA GLN A 56 13.50 -0.19 -10.51
C GLN A 56 14.80 0.60 -10.27
N ARG A 57 15.08 1.01 -9.03
CA ARG A 57 16.36 1.63 -8.67
C ARG A 57 17.53 0.68 -8.89
N GLU A 58 17.44 -0.54 -8.39
CA GLU A 58 18.48 -1.56 -8.57
C GLU A 58 18.75 -1.87 -10.05
N ARG A 59 17.71 -1.90 -10.89
CA ARG A 59 17.86 -2.10 -12.34
C ARG A 59 18.56 -0.92 -13.02
N ARG A 60 18.24 0.32 -12.63
CA ARG A 60 18.91 1.52 -13.16
C ARG A 60 20.38 1.57 -12.74
N GLU A 61 20.67 1.31 -11.46
CA GLU A 61 22.04 1.26 -10.96
C GLU A 61 22.88 0.18 -11.67
N LYS A 62 22.30 -0.98 -11.98
CA LYS A 62 22.98 -2.01 -12.78
C LYS A 62 23.23 -1.55 -14.22
N ALA A 63 22.22 -0.97 -14.87
CA ALA A 63 22.37 -0.46 -16.24
C ALA A 63 23.44 0.64 -16.32
N GLU A 64 23.45 1.58 -15.36
CA GLU A 64 24.47 2.63 -15.27
C GLU A 64 25.86 2.05 -15.03
N ARG A 65 26.00 1.04 -14.16
CA ARG A 65 27.29 0.37 -13.94
C ARG A 65 27.79 -0.37 -15.19
N GLU A 66 26.90 -1.07 -15.89
CA GLU A 66 27.23 -1.77 -17.13
C GLU A 66 27.63 -0.79 -18.24
N GLU A 67 26.94 0.35 -18.35
CA GLU A 67 27.25 1.43 -19.29
C GLU A 67 28.58 2.13 -18.96
N ILE A 68 28.85 2.44 -17.70
CA ILE A 68 30.15 2.98 -17.28
C ILE A 68 31.26 1.98 -17.59
N SER A 69 31.05 0.69 -17.27
CA SER A 69 32.03 -0.36 -17.51
C SER A 69 32.34 -0.55 -19.00
N SER A 70 31.35 -0.40 -19.88
CA SER A 70 31.53 -0.56 -21.33
C SER A 70 32.21 0.65 -21.98
N LEU A 71 32.09 1.85 -21.39
CA LEU A 71 32.76 3.07 -21.85
C LEU A 71 34.22 3.17 -21.37
N THR A 72 34.59 2.46 -20.31
CA THR A 72 35.95 2.45 -19.76
C THR A 72 36.85 1.33 -20.29
N LEU A 73 36.35 0.45 -21.17
CA LEU A 73 37.09 -0.62 -21.88
C LEU A 73 37.29 -0.25 -23.35
#